data_AF-A0A1C7DFE4-F1
#
_entry.id   AF-A0A1C7DFE4-F1
#
_cell.length_a   1.000
_cell.length_b   1.000
_cell.length_c   1.000
_cell.angle_alpha   90.00
_cell.angle_beta   90.00
_cell.angle_gamma   90.00
#
_symmetry.space_group_name_H-M   'P 1'
#
loop_
_entity.id
_entity.type
_entity.pdbx_description
1 polymer ?
#
loop_
_entity_poly.entity_id
_entity_poly.type
_entity_poly.pdbx_seq_one_letter_code
_entity_poly.pdbx_strand_id
1 'polypeptide(L)'
;MKTKYIPVILWGLCILLATNNYNFQSLLFAQEIDFHIRLFPDLSDLFITSDIHLDSKTYVFQKIGHALSFGILFLIVAKTINDDGKAIILCSLFAFFTEVLQLFFERSGRISDVLIDIGGVYLAYRLSIYVKEQGGLSPAFWKTVQKIAGVLADDKPR
;
A
#
# COMPACT_ATOMS: atom_id res chain seq x y z
N MET A 1 -25.83 -3.30 -3.91
CA MET A 1 -24.42 -2.90 -4.16
C MET A 1 -23.99 -3.50 -5.50
N LYS A 2 -23.43 -2.75 -6.46
CA LYS A 2 -23.01 -3.37 -7.74
C LYS A 2 -21.84 -4.34 -7.46
N THR A 3 -21.86 -5.53 -8.05
CA THR A 3 -20.86 -6.60 -7.80
C THR A 3 -19.42 -6.15 -7.96
N LYS A 4 -19.18 -5.18 -8.86
CA LYS A 4 -17.85 -4.59 -9.08
C LYS A 4 -17.21 -3.89 -7.88
N TYR A 5 -17.97 -3.49 -6.86
CA TYR A 5 -17.44 -2.85 -5.64
C TYR A 5 -17.02 -3.84 -4.55
N ILE A 6 -17.41 -5.12 -4.66
CA ILE A 6 -17.09 -6.14 -3.66
C ILE A 6 -15.56 -6.25 -3.44
N PRO A 7 -14.70 -6.30 -4.49
CA PRO A 7 -13.26 -6.39 -4.29
C PRO A 7 -12.67 -5.17 -3.58
N VAL A 8 -13.20 -3.96 -3.85
CA VAL A 8 -12.76 -2.73 -3.19
C VAL A 8 -13.03 -2.81 -1.69
N ILE A 9 -14.25 -3.24 -1.32
CA ILE A 9 -14.66 -3.32 0.08
C ILE A 9 -13.89 -4.41 0.82
N LEU A 10 -13.75 -5.60 0.22
CA LEU A 10 -12.98 -6.69 0.82
C LEU A 10 -11.53 -6.29 1.05
N TRP A 11 -10.89 -5.66 0.05
CA TRP A 11 -9.50 -5.22 0.18
C TRP A 11 -9.34 -4.09 1.21
N GLY A 12 -10.27 -3.14 1.23
CA GLY A 12 -10.30 -2.08 2.24
C GLY A 12 -10.45 -2.63 3.67
N LEU A 13 -11.28 -3.66 3.86
CA LEU A 13 -11.40 -4.35 5.15
C LEU A 13 -10.11 -5.08 5.54
N CYS A 14 -9.42 -5.73 4.59
CA CYS A 14 -8.12 -6.33 4.85
C CYS A 14 -7.08 -5.29 5.30
N ILE A 15 -7.06 -4.11 4.67
CA ILE A 15 -6.19 -3.00 5.08
C ILE A 15 -6.55 -2.59 6.51
N LEU A 16 -7.82 -2.30 6.81
CA LEU A 16 -8.25 -1.89 8.15
C LEU A 16 -7.90 -2.93 9.22
N LEU A 17 -8.06 -4.22 8.93
CA LEU A 17 -7.69 -5.29 9.84
C LEU A 17 -6.18 -5.27 10.10
N ALA A 18 -5.38 -5.20 9.04
CA ALA A 18 -3.92 -5.28 9.12
C ALA A 18 -3.29 -4.04 9.78
N THR A 19 -3.79 -2.84 9.49
CA THR A 19 -3.23 -1.58 10.00
C THR A 19 -3.60 -1.35 11.46
N ASN A 20 -4.84 -1.70 11.85
CA ASN A 20 -5.34 -1.46 13.20
C ASN A 20 -5.01 -2.59 14.18
N ASN A 21 -4.45 -3.71 13.72
CA ASN A 21 -4.02 -4.77 14.64
C ASN A 21 -2.86 -4.28 15.50
N TYR A 22 -2.98 -4.44 16.83
CA TYR A 22 -2.02 -3.95 17.81
C TYR A 22 -0.58 -4.41 17.49
N ASN A 23 -0.44 -5.67 17.08
CA ASN A 23 0.84 -6.24 16.69
C ASN A 23 0.77 -6.89 15.30
N PHE A 24 1.35 -6.20 14.31
CA PHE A 24 1.42 -6.72 12.94
C PHE A 24 2.19 -8.06 12.83
N GLN A 25 3.22 -8.25 13.66
CA GLN A 25 4.02 -9.48 13.65
C GLN A 25 3.21 -10.66 14.20
N SER A 26 2.45 -10.45 15.28
CA SER A 26 1.56 -11.50 15.81
C SER A 26 0.44 -11.85 14.83
N LEU A 27 -0.11 -10.87 14.09
CA LEU A 27 -1.08 -11.15 13.03
C LEU A 27 -0.47 -12.03 11.93
N LEU A 28 0.75 -11.72 11.50
CA LEU A 28 1.39 -12.40 10.37
C LEU A 28 1.88 -13.81 10.70
N PHE A 29 2.46 -14.00 11.89
CA PHE A 29 3.11 -15.27 12.26
C PHE A 29 2.30 -16.14 13.22
N ALA A 30 1.50 -15.52 14.10
CA ALA A 30 0.69 -16.22 15.10
C ALA A 30 -0.81 -16.21 14.79
N GLN A 31 -1.25 -15.48 13.75
CA GLN A 31 -2.65 -15.29 13.39
C GLN A 31 -3.50 -14.69 14.52
N GLU A 32 -2.85 -13.93 15.40
CA GLU A 32 -3.51 -13.28 16.53
C GLU A 32 -4.06 -11.92 16.11
N ILE A 33 -5.36 -11.77 16.28
CA ILE A 33 -6.07 -10.52 16.08
C ILE A 33 -6.29 -9.89 17.45
N ASP A 34 -5.67 -8.74 17.66
CA ASP A 34 -5.73 -8.00 18.91
C ASP A 34 -5.93 -6.50 18.65
N PHE A 35 -6.94 -5.94 19.31
CA PHE A 35 -7.38 -4.57 19.12
C PHE A 35 -7.49 -3.87 20.46
N HIS A 36 -6.64 -2.88 20.67
CA HIS A 36 -6.66 -2.05 21.87
C HIS A 36 -7.26 -0.69 21.54
N ILE A 37 -8.44 -0.38 22.06
CA ILE A 37 -9.12 0.87 21.71
C ILE A 37 -8.86 1.93 22.78
N ARG A 38 -8.26 3.04 22.37
CA ARG A 38 -8.11 4.26 23.14
C ARG A 38 -9.07 5.34 22.61
N LEU A 39 -9.99 5.78 23.46
CA LEU A 39 -11.02 6.79 23.11
C LEU A 39 -10.45 8.20 22.92
N PHE A 40 -9.32 8.51 23.56
CA PHE A 40 -8.67 9.82 23.53
C PHE A 40 -7.20 9.68 23.13
N PRO A 41 -6.90 9.44 21.84
CA PRO A 41 -5.53 9.47 21.35
C PRO A 41 -4.98 10.90 21.32
N ASP A 42 -3.65 11.03 21.43
CA ASP A 42 -2.98 12.29 21.15
C ASP A 42 -2.81 12.43 19.64
N LEU A 43 -3.45 13.42 19.03
CA LEU A 43 -3.33 13.65 17.58
C LEU A 43 -1.97 14.21 17.19
N SER A 44 -1.20 14.77 18.12
CA SER A 44 0.16 15.25 17.85
C SER A 44 1.11 14.12 17.45
N ASP A 45 0.77 12.88 17.84
CA ASP A 45 1.48 11.66 17.44
C ASP A 45 1.55 11.49 15.91
N LEU A 46 0.58 12.01 15.14
CA LEU A 46 0.62 11.96 13.67
C LEU A 46 1.83 12.68 13.09
N PHE A 47 2.35 13.71 13.77
CA PHE A 47 3.43 14.55 13.26
C PHE A 47 4.81 14.11 13.76
N ILE A 48 4.89 13.03 14.54
CA ILE A 48 6.17 12.47 14.96
C ILE A 48 6.87 11.88 13.73
N THR A 49 8.11 12.29 13.49
CA THR A 49 8.96 11.75 12.42
C THR A 49 10.28 11.18 12.95
N SER A 50 10.50 11.23 14.27
CA SER A 50 11.74 10.83 14.92
C SER A 50 11.87 9.32 15.16
N ASP A 51 10.80 8.56 14.96
CA ASP A 51 10.72 7.10 15.16
C ASP A 51 10.88 6.30 13.85
N ILE A 52 11.44 6.94 12.83
CA ILE A 52 11.75 6.30 11.56
C ILE A 52 12.96 5.37 11.73
N HIS A 53 12.70 4.07 11.86
CA HIS A 53 13.72 3.05 12.06
C HIS A 53 14.04 2.27 10.78
N LEU A 54 14.69 2.93 9.82
CA LEU A 54 15.07 2.31 8.53
C LEU A 54 16.08 1.16 8.67
N ASP A 55 16.82 1.10 9.77
CA ASP A 55 17.76 0.00 10.06
C ASP A 55 17.04 -1.31 10.45
N SER A 56 15.77 -1.22 10.86
CA SER A 56 14.97 -2.40 11.21
C SER A 56 14.35 -3.02 9.96
N LYS A 57 14.77 -4.24 9.64
CA LYS A 57 14.20 -5.02 8.53
C LYS A 57 12.68 -5.20 8.66
N THR A 58 12.18 -5.37 9.87
CA THR A 58 10.74 -5.53 10.15
C THR A 58 9.98 -4.24 9.87
N TYR A 59 10.53 -3.09 10.26
CA TYR A 59 9.95 -1.79 9.97
C TYR A 59 9.87 -1.54 8.47
N VAL A 60 10.97 -1.76 7.74
CA VAL A 60 11.02 -1.61 6.28
C VAL A 60 10.02 -2.54 5.58
N PHE A 61 9.95 -3.81 6.00
CA PHE A 61 8.99 -4.77 5.46
C PHE A 61 7.54 -4.30 5.66
N GLN A 62 7.21 -3.78 6.85
CA GLN A 62 5.88 -3.24 7.14
C GLN A 62 5.54 -2.05 6.24
N LYS A 63 6.46 -1.09 6.05
CA LYS A 63 6.25 0.09 5.18
C LYS A 63 6.08 -0.29 3.71
N ILE A 64 6.85 -1.26 3.23
CA ILE A 64 6.68 -1.81 1.87
C ILE A 64 5.31 -2.47 1.73
N GLY A 65 4.88 -3.24 2.73
CA GLY A 65 3.55 -3.86 2.77
C GLY A 65 2.42 -2.83 2.71
N HIS A 66 2.56 -1.74 3.44
CA HIS A 66 1.66 -0.57 3.41
C HIS A 66 1.55 0.03 2.00
N ALA A 67 2.68 0.45 1.43
CA ALA A 67 2.73 1.03 0.08
C ALA A 67 2.13 0.08 -0.98
N LEU A 68 2.46 -1.22 -0.92
CA LEU A 68 1.93 -2.21 -1.85
C LEU A 68 0.42 -2.40 -1.68
N SER A 69 -0.07 -2.45 -0.44
CA SER A 69 -1.50 -2.65 -0.16
C SER A 69 -2.34 -1.50 -0.70
N PHE A 70 -1.87 -0.26 -0.54
CA PHE A 70 -2.52 0.91 -1.12
C PHE A 70 -2.37 1.01 -2.63
N GLY A 71 -1.23 0.57 -3.19
CA GLY A 71 -1.06 0.41 -4.63
C GLY A 71 -2.07 -0.57 -5.25
N ILE A 72 -2.29 -1.72 -4.60
CA ILE A 72 -3.31 -2.69 -5.02
C ILE A 72 -4.72 -2.09 -4.90
N LEU A 73 -5.01 -1.39 -3.79
CA LEU A 73 -6.30 -0.71 -3.61
C LEU A 73 -6.57 0.26 -4.76
N PHE A 74 -5.56 1.06 -5.13
CA PHE A 74 -5.66 1.98 -6.27
C PHE A 74 -6.04 1.26 -7.56
N LEU A 75 -5.35 0.17 -7.91
CA LEU A 75 -5.65 -0.57 -9.15
C LEU A 75 -7.09 -1.10 -9.18
N ILE A 76 -7.57 -1.61 -8.05
CA ILE A 76 -8.94 -2.13 -7.92
C ILE A 76 -9.95 -0.99 -8.04
N VAL A 77 -9.73 0.13 -7.33
CA VAL A 77 -10.62 1.30 -7.35
C VAL A 77 -10.65 1.92 -8.74
N ALA A 78 -9.49 2.19 -9.35
CA ALA A 78 -9.35 2.76 -10.68
C ALA A 78 -10.11 1.93 -11.73
N LYS A 79 -9.97 0.60 -11.69
CA LYS A 79 -10.73 -0.32 -12.56
C LYS A 79 -12.24 -0.31 -12.28
N THR A 80 -12.63 -0.10 -11.03
CA THR A 80 -14.05 -0.12 -10.63
C THR A 80 -14.79 1.15 -11.03
N ILE A 81 -14.14 2.31 -10.93
CA ILE A 81 -14.73 3.62 -11.22
C ILE A 81 -14.37 4.15 -12.61
N ASN A 82 -13.38 3.55 -13.29
CA ASN A 82 -12.85 3.97 -14.60
C ASN A 82 -12.35 5.43 -14.63
N ASP A 83 -11.80 5.91 -13.51
CA ASP A 83 -11.31 7.27 -13.35
C ASP A 83 -10.09 7.24 -12.43
N ASP A 84 -8.90 7.33 -13.03
CA ASP A 84 -7.63 7.20 -12.30
C ASP A 84 -7.45 8.38 -11.32
N GLY A 85 -7.93 9.59 -11.65
CA GLY A 85 -7.82 10.77 -10.80
C GLY A 85 -8.68 10.68 -9.54
N LYS A 86 -9.95 10.27 -9.70
CA LYS A 86 -10.83 10.00 -8.54
C LYS A 86 -10.29 8.85 -7.68
N ALA A 87 -9.67 7.84 -8.31
CA ALA A 87 -9.10 6.71 -7.58
C ALA A 87 -7.92 7.12 -6.72
N ILE A 88 -7.03 7.98 -7.23
CA ILE A 88 -5.92 8.55 -6.44
C ILE A 88 -6.48 9.31 -5.23
N ILE A 89 -7.42 10.23 -5.45
CA ILE A 89 -8.00 11.04 -4.35
C ILE A 89 -8.64 10.13 -3.29
N LEU A 90 -9.44 9.14 -3.71
CA LEU A 90 -10.11 8.25 -2.76
C LEU A 90 -9.12 7.39 -1.97
N CYS A 91 -8.06 6.88 -2.62
CA CYS A 91 -7.03 6.10 -1.93
C CYS A 91 -6.19 6.95 -0.98
N SER A 92 -5.85 8.19 -1.37
CA SER A 92 -5.11 9.13 -0.51
C SER A 92 -5.93 9.53 0.72
N LEU A 93 -7.23 9.80 0.56
CA LEU A 93 -8.14 10.07 1.68
C LEU A 93 -8.26 8.85 2.61
N PHE A 94 -8.34 7.65 2.03
CA PHE A 94 -8.39 6.41 2.80
C PHE A 94 -7.09 6.16 3.57
N ALA A 95 -5.92 6.41 2.98
CA ALA A 95 -4.62 6.30 3.63
C ALA A 95 -4.49 7.25 4.83
N PHE A 96 -4.91 8.51 4.64
CA PHE A 96 -4.96 9.46 5.74
C PHE A 96 -5.91 8.98 6.85
N PHE A 97 -7.09 8.51 6.50
CA PHE A 97 -8.06 8.02 7.46
C PHE A 97 -7.55 6.80 8.25
N THR A 98 -6.86 5.85 7.60
CA THR A 98 -6.31 4.68 8.28
C THR A 98 -5.23 5.06 9.29
N GLU A 99 -4.40 6.06 9.01
CA GLU A 99 -3.39 6.55 9.96
C GLU A 99 -4.01 7.29 11.14
N VAL A 100 -5.05 8.09 10.91
CA VAL A 100 -5.83 8.70 12.00
C VAL A 100 -6.50 7.61 12.86
N LEU A 101 -7.08 6.60 12.21
CA LEU A 101 -7.76 5.52 12.90
C LEU A 101 -6.80 4.68 13.75
N GLN A 102 -5.58 4.43 13.26
CA GLN A 102 -4.54 3.68 13.98
C GLN A 102 -4.24 4.26 15.38
N LEU A 103 -4.30 5.58 15.56
CA LEU A 103 -4.11 6.20 16.87
C LEU A 103 -5.15 5.72 17.90
N PHE A 104 -6.39 5.49 17.47
CA PHE A 104 -7.43 4.93 18.33
C PHE A 104 -7.18 3.46 18.68
N PHE A 105 -6.35 2.75 17.90
CA PHE A 105 -6.00 1.35 18.12
C PHE A 105 -4.68 1.15 18.89
N GLU A 106 -4.20 2.20 19.56
CA GLU A 106 -2.89 2.25 20.23
C GLU A 106 -1.72 1.90 19.30
N ARG A 107 -1.88 2.17 18.00
CA ARG A 107 -0.83 2.05 16.98
C ARG A 107 -0.22 3.41 16.70
N SER A 108 1.03 3.37 16.26
CA SER A 108 1.77 4.57 15.83
C SER A 108 1.28 5.06 14.47
N GLY A 109 0.16 5.79 14.45
CA GLY A 109 -0.30 6.48 13.25
C GLY A 109 0.63 7.65 12.92
N ARG A 110 1.16 7.71 11.69
CA ARG A 110 2.17 8.71 11.28
C ARG A 110 1.87 9.32 9.93
N ILE A 111 2.11 10.63 9.80
CA ILE A 111 1.99 11.31 8.51
C ILE A 111 3.02 10.83 7.48
N SER A 112 4.17 10.33 7.94
CA SER A 112 5.15 9.66 7.07
C SER A 112 4.56 8.44 6.38
N ASP A 113 3.66 7.72 7.05
CA ASP A 113 3.05 6.51 6.51
C ASP A 113 2.01 6.84 5.46
N VAL A 114 1.24 7.92 5.67
CA VAL A 114 0.37 8.49 4.63
C VAL A 114 1.18 8.81 3.36
N LEU A 115 2.38 9.39 3.49
CA LEU A 115 3.23 9.70 2.34
C LEU A 115 3.74 8.44 1.64
N ILE A 116 4.10 7.40 2.39
CA ILE A 116 4.53 6.11 1.86
C ILE A 116 3.36 5.44 1.09
N ASP A 117 2.16 5.46 1.66
CA ASP A 117 0.95 4.90 1.05
C ASP A 117 0.57 5.63 -0.24
N ILE A 118 0.62 6.97 -0.23
CA ILE A 118 0.43 7.79 -1.44
C ILE A 118 1.52 7.49 -2.47
N GLY A 119 2.78 7.29 -2.03
CA GLY A 119 3.87 6.85 -2.89
C GLY A 119 3.57 5.52 -3.59
N GLY A 120 3.01 4.55 -2.86
CA GLY A 120 2.54 3.28 -3.39
C GLY A 120 1.42 3.44 -4.43
N VAL A 121 0.42 4.27 -4.14
CA VAL A 121 -0.66 4.64 -5.09
C VAL A 121 -0.10 5.25 -6.36
N TYR A 122 0.81 6.21 -6.24
CA TYR A 122 1.42 6.89 -7.38
C TYR A 122 2.26 5.93 -8.24
N LEU A 123 3.03 5.04 -7.61
CA LEU A 123 3.81 4.03 -8.31
C LEU A 123 2.90 3.06 -9.08
N ALA A 124 1.80 2.62 -8.47
CA ALA A 124 0.81 1.77 -9.12
C ALA A 124 0.12 2.48 -10.30
N TYR A 125 -0.18 3.78 -10.17
CA TYR A 125 -0.70 4.61 -11.26
C TYR A 125 0.28 4.68 -12.43
N ARG A 126 1.55 5.02 -12.18
CA ARG A 126 2.60 5.08 -13.23
C ARG A 126 2.79 3.74 -13.92
N LEU A 127 2.80 2.65 -13.15
CA LEU A 127 2.87 1.30 -13.69
C LEU A 127 1.65 0.99 -14.58
N SER A 128 0.45 1.39 -14.17
CA SER A 128 -0.76 1.17 -14.94
C SER A 128 -0.74 1.87 -16.29
N ILE A 129 -0.20 3.10 -16.36
CA ILE A 129 -0.01 3.84 -17.61
C ILE A 129 0.99 3.11 -18.49
N TYR A 130 2.17 2.77 -17.95
CA TYR A 130 3.20 2.07 -18.70
C TYR A 130 2.67 0.75 -19.30
N VAL A 131 1.91 -0.03 -18.53
CA VAL A 131 1.29 -1.27 -19.02
C VAL A 131 0.26 -1.00 -20.12
N LYS A 132 -0.55 0.05 -20.00
CA LYS A 132 -1.49 0.47 -21.05
C LYS A 132 -0.76 0.89 -22.34
N GLU A 133 0.34 1.64 -22.22
CA GLU A 133 1.16 2.09 -23.35
C GLU A 133 1.83 0.93 -24.11
N GLN A 134 2.21 -0.15 -23.42
CA GLN A 134 2.75 -1.35 -24.07
C GLN A 134 1.67 -2.22 -24.75
N GLY A 135 0.39 -1.83 -24.71
CA GLY A 135 -0.71 -2.63 -25.27
C GLY A 135 -1.27 -3.69 -24.34
N GLY A 136 -0.97 -3.61 -23.04
CA GLY A 136 -1.50 -4.51 -22.00
C GLY A 136 -0.43 -5.28 -21.23
N LEU A 137 -0.89 -6.07 -20.25
CA LEU A 137 -0.01 -6.75 -19.29
C LEU A 137 0.94 -7.78 -19.92
N SER A 138 0.43 -8.60 -20.86
CA SER A 138 1.23 -9.64 -21.52
C SER A 138 2.36 -9.06 -22.37
N PRO A 139 2.10 -8.10 -23.29
CA PRO A 139 3.17 -7.42 -24.03
C PRO A 139 4.20 -6.73 -23.12
N ALA A 140 3.74 -6.01 -22.09
CA ALA A 140 4.61 -5.32 -21.14
C ALA A 140 5.55 -6.29 -20.40
N PHE A 141 5.03 -7.44 -19.98
CA PHE A 141 5.79 -8.47 -19.28
C PHE A 141 6.88 -9.06 -20.18
N TRP A 142 6.52 -9.52 -21.38
CA TRP A 142 7.49 -10.12 -22.31
C TRP A 142 8.60 -9.16 -22.72
N LYS A 143 8.26 -7.90 -22.99
CA LYS A 143 9.27 -6.86 -23.32
C LYS A 143 10.23 -6.59 -22.17
N THR A 144 9.73 -6.57 -20.93
CA THR A 144 10.56 -6.42 -19.73
C THR A 144 11.49 -7.62 -19.53
N VAL A 145 10.97 -8.84 -19.67
CA VAL A 145 11.76 -10.08 -19.57
C VAL A 145 12.83 -10.13 -20.64
N GLN A 146 12.51 -9.80 -21.89
CA GLN A 146 13.48 -9.73 -22.98
C GLN A 146 14.58 -8.70 -22.71
N LYS A 147 14.23 -7.52 -22.18
CA LYS A 147 15.21 -6.48 -21.83
C LYS A 147 16.16 -6.94 -20.73
N ILE A 148 15.63 -7.57 -19.66
CA ILE A 148 16.45 -8.09 -18.56
C ILE A 148 17.35 -9.22 -19.06
N ALA A 149 16.81 -10.15 -19.84
CA ALA A 149 17.57 -11.24 -20.43
C ALA A 149 18.69 -10.72 -21.35
N GLY A 150 18.43 -9.66 -22.12
CA GLY A 150 19.44 -8.99 -22.96
C GLY A 150 20.57 -8.38 -22.15
N VAL A 151 20.27 -7.65 -21.07
CA VAL A 151 21.28 -7.07 -20.16
C VAL A 151 22.12 -8.17 -19.50
N LEU A 152 21.47 -9.24 -19.01
CA LEU A 152 22.18 -10.36 -18.40
C LEU A 152 23.01 -11.18 -19.40
N ALA A 153 22.66 -11.15 -20.68
CA ALA A 153 23.43 -11.81 -21.74
C ALA A 153 24.66 -10.99 -22.17
N ASP A 154 24.59 -9.67 -22.13
CA ASP A 154 25.71 -8.76 -22.43
C ASP A 154 26.76 -8.72 -21.30
N ASP A 155 26.38 -8.99 -20.05
CA ASP A 155 27.29 -9.04 -18.88
C ASP A 155 28.14 -10.32 -18.79
N LYS A 156 28.13 -11.20 -19.81
CA LYS A 156 29.08 -12.34 -19.85
C LYS A 156 30.48 -11.82 -20.23
N PRO A 157 31.50 -11.96 -19.36
CA PRO A 157 32.84 -11.51 -19.68
C PRO A 157 33.40 -12.33 -20.85
N ARG A 158 33.98 -11.64 -21.83
CA ARG A 158 34.80 -12.23 -22.91
C ARG A 158 36.12 -12.78 -22.37
#